data_AF-A0A7X9HR45-F1
#
_entry.id   AF-A0A7X9HR45-F1
#
_cell.length_a   1.000
_cell.length_b   1.000
_cell.length_c   1.000
_cell.angle_alpha   90.00
_cell.angle_beta   90.00
_cell.angle_gamma   90.00
#
_symmetry.space_group_name_H-M   'P 1'
#
loop_
_entity.id
_entity.type
_entity.pdbx_description
1 polymer ?
#
loop_
_entity_poly.entity_id
_entity_poly.type
_entity_poly.pdbx_seq_one_letter_code
_entity_poly.pdbx_strand_id
1 'polypeptide(L)'
;MTNNLPSLEQKREIAWEMYNQLRNSVVTQAFLFIDIGKKLKDIRDDKLYKYLGEGGYSTFQHFLANPEIGLRPSTSYLYIRLYEYYIEQLQISREQLMEIPINRLMRLLPSLKEMDDDKARETITDLGQLTSYDYDIEVVERKIEKARPKLFKNKENGMWKFEFDPDCVESITNTKTGEIIYVNQTPTES
;
A
#
# COMPACT_ATOMS: atom_id res chain seq x y z
N MET A 1 -11.88 23.41 43.79
CA MET A 1 -11.13 23.33 42.52
C MET A 1 -12.07 23.82 41.43
N THR A 2 -11.87 25.03 40.91
CA THR A 2 -12.71 25.61 39.87
C THR A 2 -12.28 25.06 38.51
N ASN A 3 -13.10 24.18 37.92
CA ASN A 3 -12.95 23.75 36.53
C ASN A 3 -13.31 24.93 35.62
N ASN A 4 -12.30 25.71 35.23
CA ASN A 4 -12.49 26.76 34.24
C ASN A 4 -12.58 26.09 32.87
N LEU A 5 -13.79 25.99 32.33
CA LEU A 5 -14.01 25.40 31.01
C LEU A 5 -13.41 26.31 29.93
N PRO A 6 -12.70 25.75 28.92
CA PRO A 6 -12.09 26.56 27.88
C PRO A 6 -13.16 27.30 27.06
N SER A 7 -12.84 28.53 26.68
CA SER A 7 -13.65 29.37 25.80
C SER A 7 -13.77 28.73 24.41
N LEU A 8 -14.73 29.20 23.59
CA LEU A 8 -14.88 28.72 22.22
C LEU A 8 -13.62 28.97 21.38
N GLU A 9 -12.96 30.11 21.59
CA GLU A 9 -11.71 30.46 20.91
C GLU A 9 -10.58 29.50 21.30
N GLN A 10 -10.41 29.24 22.60
CA GLN A 10 -9.43 28.27 23.10
C GLN A 10 -9.69 26.86 22.53
N LYS A 11 -10.97 26.44 22.45
CA LYS A 11 -11.32 25.16 21.82
C LYS A 11 -10.96 25.10 20.34
N ARG A 12 -11.10 26.21 19.60
CA ARG A 12 -10.73 26.30 18.17
C ARG A 12 -9.22 26.21 17.99
N GLU A 13 -8.44 26.91 18.82
CA GLU A 13 -6.98 26.85 18.80
C GLU A 13 -6.48 25.43 19.08
N ILE A 14 -6.99 24.80 20.15
CA ILE A 14 -6.65 23.41 20.50
C ILE A 14 -6.99 22.46 19.35
N ALA A 15 -8.19 22.59 18.75
CA ALA A 15 -8.61 21.75 17.64
C ALA A 15 -7.69 21.90 16.42
N TRP A 16 -7.29 23.14 16.09
CA TRP A 16 -6.40 23.42 14.98
C TRP A 16 -4.98 22.88 15.23
N GLU A 17 -4.46 23.04 16.45
CA GLU A 17 -3.17 22.49 16.84
C GLU A 17 -3.17 20.95 16.74
N MET A 18 -4.18 20.30 17.32
CA MET A 18 -4.32 18.84 17.26
C MET A 18 -4.44 18.33 15.81
N TYR A 19 -5.17 19.04 14.95
CA TYR A 19 -5.27 18.70 13.54
C TYR A 19 -3.91 18.77 12.83
N ASN A 20 -3.13 19.83 13.07
CA ASN A 20 -1.79 19.96 12.49
C ASN A 20 -0.82 18.91 13.02
N GLN A 21 -0.86 18.60 14.32
CA GLN A 21 -0.06 17.51 14.91
C GLN A 21 -0.41 16.15 14.27
N LEU A 22 -1.70 15.88 14.06
CA LEU A 22 -2.16 14.67 13.38
C LEU A 22 -1.65 14.61 11.94
N ARG A 23 -1.81 15.69 11.17
CA ARG A 23 -1.32 15.79 9.79
C ARG A 23 0.19 15.54 9.72
N ASN A 24 0.97 16.16 10.59
CA ASN A 24 2.43 15.97 10.66
C ASN A 24 2.81 14.53 11.03
N SER A 25 2.04 13.90 11.92
CA SER A 25 2.24 12.50 12.30
C SER A 25 1.99 11.55 11.12
N VAL A 26 0.96 11.81 10.30
CA VAL A 26 0.68 11.03 9.08
C VAL A 26 1.82 11.18 8.05
N VAL A 27 2.30 12.41 7.83
CA VAL A 27 3.44 12.67 6.94
C VAL A 27 4.72 11.99 7.46
N THR A 28 4.95 12.03 8.77
CA THR A 28 6.09 11.35 9.40
C THR A 28 5.99 9.84 9.25
N GLN A 29 4.80 9.27 9.41
CA GLN A 29 4.57 7.85 9.16
C GLN A 29 4.89 7.49 7.70
N ALA A 30 4.57 8.37 6.75
CA ALA A 30 4.92 8.17 5.36
C ALA A 30 6.45 8.14 5.13
N PHE A 31 7.17 9.05 5.78
CA PHE A 31 8.63 9.07 5.74
C PHE A 31 9.27 7.80 6.30
N LEU A 32 8.72 7.26 7.39
CA LEU A 32 9.28 6.10 8.09
C LEU A 32 9.24 4.84 7.23
N PHE A 33 8.19 4.58 6.45
CA PHE A 33 8.12 3.34 5.67
C PHE A 33 9.13 3.33 4.51
N ILE A 34 9.39 4.47 3.86
CA ILE A 34 10.42 4.59 2.82
C ILE A 34 11.80 4.36 3.42
N ASP A 35 12.05 4.93 4.60
CA ASP A 35 13.30 4.76 5.34
C ASP A 35 13.55 3.30 5.74
N ILE A 36 12.51 2.67 6.26
CA ILE A 36 12.52 1.25 6.62
C ILE A 36 12.76 0.42 5.36
N GLY A 37 12.07 0.71 4.24
CA GLY A 37 12.26 0.05 2.95
C GLY A 37 13.72 0.09 2.48
N LYS A 38 14.34 1.27 2.54
CA LYS A 38 15.77 1.44 2.23
C LYS A 38 16.66 0.60 3.14
N LYS A 39 16.48 0.70 4.47
CA LYS A 39 17.29 -0.06 5.44
C LYS A 39 17.15 -1.57 5.27
N LEU A 40 15.92 -2.04 5.07
CA LEU A 40 15.65 -3.45 4.82
C LEU A 40 16.31 -3.92 3.51
N LYS A 41 16.29 -3.09 2.47
CA LYS A 41 17.00 -3.35 1.21
C LYS A 41 18.50 -3.45 1.44
N ASP A 42 19.10 -2.45 2.08
CA ASP A 42 20.54 -2.41 2.39
C ASP A 42 20.95 -3.68 3.18
N ILE A 43 20.17 -4.05 4.21
CA ILE A 43 20.40 -5.28 4.98
C ILE A 43 20.31 -6.55 4.11
N ARG A 44 19.34 -6.60 3.19
CA ARG A 44 19.12 -7.75 2.29
C ARG A 44 20.27 -7.89 1.29
N ASP A 45 20.60 -6.81 0.60
CA ASP A 45 21.50 -6.78 -0.55
C ASP A 45 22.95 -7.02 -0.11
N ASP A 46 23.37 -6.35 0.96
CA ASP A 46 24.72 -6.52 1.55
C ASP A 46 24.81 -7.75 2.48
N LYS A 47 23.71 -8.50 2.60
CA LYS A 47 23.58 -9.68 3.47
C LYS A 47 23.97 -9.40 4.94
N LEU A 48 23.73 -8.17 5.42
CA LEU A 48 24.08 -7.73 6.77
C LEU A 48 23.37 -8.56 7.85
N TYR A 49 22.22 -9.15 7.51
CA TYR A 49 21.51 -10.07 8.39
C TYR A 49 22.37 -11.24 8.87
N LYS A 50 23.43 -11.62 8.15
CA LYS A 50 24.36 -12.67 8.58
C LYS A 50 25.22 -12.29 9.78
N TYR A 51 25.26 -11.00 10.14
CA TYR A 51 26.07 -10.46 11.23
C TYR A 51 25.22 -9.93 12.40
N LEU A 52 23.89 -10.09 12.35
CA LEU A 52 22.97 -9.58 13.37
C LEU A 52 22.57 -10.68 14.36
N GLY A 53 22.52 -10.35 15.65
CA GLY A 53 22.17 -11.28 16.73
C GLY A 53 23.32 -12.24 17.11
N GLU A 54 23.06 -13.13 18.06
CA GLU A 54 24.01 -14.17 18.44
C GLU A 54 24.10 -15.23 17.33
N GLY A 55 25.16 -15.17 16.51
CA GLY A 55 25.44 -16.16 15.46
C GLY A 55 24.89 -15.85 14.07
N GLY A 56 24.17 -14.72 13.89
CA GLY A 56 23.67 -14.31 12.57
C GLY A 56 22.41 -15.04 12.10
N TYR A 57 21.74 -14.51 11.07
CA TYR A 57 20.62 -15.17 10.41
C TYR A 57 21.09 -15.90 9.14
N SER A 58 20.62 -17.14 8.95
CA SER A 58 20.94 -17.97 7.77
C SER A 58 20.38 -17.39 6.46
N THR A 59 19.20 -16.77 6.52
CA THR A 59 18.52 -16.16 5.37
C THR A 59 17.86 -14.85 5.77
N PHE A 60 17.64 -13.97 4.79
CA PHE A 60 16.90 -12.74 5.02
C PHE A 60 15.47 -13.00 5.54
N GLN A 61 14.82 -14.06 5.05
CA GLN A 61 13.49 -14.47 5.53
C GLN A 61 13.51 -14.82 7.02
N HIS A 62 14.55 -15.51 7.49
CA HIS A 62 14.70 -15.84 8.91
C HIS A 62 14.91 -14.57 9.75
N PHE A 63 15.71 -13.62 9.26
CA PHE A 63 15.86 -12.30 9.88
C PHE A 63 14.53 -11.56 10.00
N LEU A 64 13.72 -11.54 8.93
CA LEU A 64 12.40 -10.89 8.94
C LEU A 64 11.39 -11.56 9.89
N ALA A 65 11.64 -12.80 10.31
CA ALA A 65 10.80 -13.49 11.29
C ALA A 65 11.12 -13.10 12.75
N ASN A 66 12.17 -12.31 13.00
CA ASN A 66 12.51 -11.84 14.34
C ASN A 66 11.41 -10.90 14.89
N PRO A 67 10.79 -11.21 16.04
CA PRO A 67 9.75 -10.37 16.65
C PRO A 67 10.22 -8.96 17.04
N GLU A 68 11.52 -8.73 17.28
CA GLU A 68 12.07 -7.42 17.65
C GLU A 68 11.87 -6.35 16.57
N ILE A 69 11.81 -6.75 15.30
CA ILE A 69 11.56 -5.83 14.17
C ILE A 69 10.08 -5.38 14.17
N GLY A 70 9.17 -6.20 14.71
CA GLY A 70 7.74 -5.88 14.77
C GLY A 70 7.03 -5.78 13.41
N LEU A 71 7.67 -6.23 12.32
CA LEU A 71 7.12 -6.20 10.97
C LEU A 71 6.85 -7.61 10.46
N ARG A 72 5.71 -7.80 9.78
CA ARG A 72 5.45 -9.04 9.05
C ARG A 72 6.38 -9.12 7.84
N PRO A 73 6.92 -10.30 7.47
CA PRO A 73 7.77 -10.43 6.30
C PRO A 73 7.15 -9.85 5.02
N SER A 74 5.85 -10.03 4.81
CA SER A 74 5.13 -9.47 3.66
C SER A 74 5.13 -7.93 3.64
N THR A 75 4.99 -7.30 4.79
CA THR A 75 5.10 -5.84 4.94
C THR A 75 6.52 -5.37 4.67
N SER A 76 7.52 -6.09 5.18
CA SER A 76 8.93 -5.78 4.94
C SER A 76 9.29 -5.79 3.45
N TYR A 77 8.90 -6.85 2.72
CA TYR A 77 9.11 -6.89 1.26
C TYR A 77 8.31 -5.83 0.51
N LEU A 78 7.11 -5.49 0.99
CA LEU A 78 6.35 -4.39 0.40
C LEU A 78 7.12 -3.08 0.53
N TYR A 79 7.66 -2.73 1.70
CA TYR A 79 8.41 -1.49 1.89
C TYR A 79 9.68 -1.44 1.03
N ILE A 80 10.41 -2.56 0.92
CA ILE A 80 11.54 -2.65 0.00
C ILE A 80 11.09 -2.36 -1.44
N ARG A 81 10.02 -3.01 -1.92
CA ARG A 81 9.51 -2.80 -3.28
C ARG A 81 9.06 -1.37 -3.54
N LEU A 82 8.45 -0.71 -2.55
CA LEU A 82 8.07 0.69 -2.68
C LEU A 82 9.30 1.58 -2.83
N TYR A 83 10.34 1.37 -2.01
CA TYR A 83 11.59 2.11 -2.10
C TYR A 83 12.29 1.89 -3.46
N GLU A 84 12.49 0.63 -3.85
CA GLU A 84 13.11 0.26 -5.13
C GLU A 84 12.38 0.90 -6.32
N TYR A 85 11.04 0.80 -6.33
CA TYR A 85 10.27 1.29 -7.46
C TYR A 85 10.21 2.82 -7.52
N TYR A 86 9.79 3.47 -6.43
CA TYR A 86 9.54 4.91 -6.49
C TYR A 86 10.83 5.75 -6.40
N ILE A 87 11.79 5.34 -5.57
CA ILE A 87 13.03 6.10 -5.37
C ILE A 87 14.09 5.66 -6.40
N GLU A 88 14.37 4.36 -6.53
CA GLU A 88 15.48 3.91 -7.38
C GLU A 88 15.10 3.82 -8.87
N GLN A 89 13.93 3.28 -9.20
CA GLN A 89 13.53 3.17 -10.61
C GLN A 89 12.97 4.50 -11.13
N LEU A 90 11.94 5.04 -10.49
CA LEU A 90 11.30 6.27 -10.97
C LEU A 90 12.05 7.55 -10.63
N GLN A 91 13.08 7.49 -9.78
CA GLN A 91 13.89 8.65 -9.37
C GLN A 91 13.06 9.79 -8.76
N ILE A 92 11.96 9.44 -8.08
CA ILE A 92 11.13 10.40 -7.35
C ILE A 92 11.84 10.73 -6.05
N SER A 93 11.91 12.01 -5.72
CA SER A 93 12.53 12.43 -4.45
C SER A 93 11.72 11.93 -3.26
N ARG A 94 12.41 11.77 -2.13
CA ARG A 94 11.77 11.37 -0.88
C ARG A 94 10.70 12.36 -0.46
N GLU A 95 10.98 13.65 -0.64
CA GLU A 95 10.14 14.78 -0.28
C GLU A 95 8.82 14.74 -1.06
N GLN A 96 8.87 14.45 -2.36
CA GLN A 96 7.68 14.30 -3.19
C GLN A 96 6.82 13.11 -2.75
N LEU A 97 7.42 11.97 -2.40
CA LEU A 97 6.66 10.80 -1.94
C LEU A 97 6.01 11.01 -0.57
N MET A 98 6.55 11.88 0.29
CA MET A 98 5.98 12.18 1.61
C MET A 98 4.62 12.87 1.52
N GLU A 99 4.33 13.52 0.40
CA GLU A 99 3.03 14.16 0.16
C GLU A 99 1.94 13.15 -0.21
N ILE A 100 2.33 11.91 -0.54
CA ILE A 100 1.43 10.88 -1.05
C ILE A 100 1.17 9.84 0.03
N PRO A 101 -0.10 9.60 0.43
CA PRO A 101 -0.44 8.54 1.38
C PRO A 101 0.07 7.16 0.94
N ILE A 102 0.69 6.42 1.86
CA ILE A 102 1.29 5.09 1.60
C ILE A 102 0.30 4.12 0.94
N ASN A 103 -0.96 4.14 1.38
CA ASN A 103 -2.00 3.27 0.85
C ASN A 103 -2.24 3.52 -0.64
N ARG A 104 -2.09 4.76 -1.13
CA ARG A 104 -2.16 5.07 -2.57
C ARG A 104 -0.95 4.52 -3.30
N LEU A 105 0.26 4.76 -2.80
CA LEU A 105 1.49 4.22 -3.39
C LEU A 105 1.46 2.69 -3.48
N MET A 106 0.95 2.02 -2.45
CA MET A 106 0.76 0.57 -2.47
C MET A 106 -0.27 0.12 -3.52
N ARG A 107 -1.34 0.90 -3.69
CA ARG A 107 -2.47 0.56 -4.56
C ARG A 107 -2.15 0.77 -6.04
N LEU A 108 -1.40 1.83 -6.35
CA LEU A 108 -0.95 2.17 -7.71
C LEU A 108 0.19 1.28 -8.21
N LEU A 109 1.03 0.76 -7.31
CA LEU A 109 2.26 0.03 -7.66
C LEU A 109 2.09 -1.04 -8.76
N PRO A 110 1.06 -1.91 -8.75
CA PRO A 110 0.88 -2.92 -9.79
C PRO A 110 0.65 -2.30 -11.17
N SER A 111 -0.19 -1.27 -11.26
CA SER A 111 -0.56 -0.62 -12.50
C SER A 111 0.57 0.22 -13.08
N LEU A 112 1.30 0.93 -12.22
CA LEU A 112 2.42 1.76 -12.65
C LEU A 112 3.55 0.92 -13.26
N LYS A 113 3.75 -0.32 -12.79
CA LYS A 113 4.73 -1.26 -13.37
C LYS A 113 4.40 -1.72 -14.79
N GLU A 114 3.15 -1.56 -15.22
CA GLU A 114 2.70 -1.85 -16.59
C GLU A 114 2.84 -0.62 -17.52
N MET A 115 3.25 0.53 -16.97
CA MET A 115 3.47 1.78 -17.70
C MET A 115 4.96 2.02 -17.93
N ASP A 116 5.30 2.87 -18.90
CA ASP A 116 6.64 3.45 -18.99
C ASP A 116 6.92 4.40 -17.81
N ASP A 117 8.20 4.58 -17.48
CA ASP A 117 8.61 5.34 -16.28
C ASP A 117 8.17 6.81 -16.33
N ASP A 118 8.11 7.44 -17.50
CA ASP A 118 7.66 8.84 -17.65
C ASP A 118 6.16 8.96 -17.34
N LYS A 119 5.34 8.11 -17.94
CA LYS A 119 3.91 8.05 -17.66
C LYS A 119 3.60 7.66 -16.22
N ALA A 120 4.39 6.77 -15.63
CA ALA A 120 4.26 6.41 -14.23
C ALA A 120 4.52 7.62 -13.31
N ARG A 121 5.59 8.39 -13.57
CA ARG A 121 5.89 9.63 -12.84
C ARG A 121 4.79 10.68 -12.96
N GLU A 122 4.27 10.90 -14.17
CA GLU A 122 3.15 11.82 -14.42
C GLU A 122 1.92 11.38 -13.61
N THR A 123 1.56 10.10 -13.69
CA THR A 123 0.41 9.53 -12.97
C THR A 123 0.52 9.71 -11.45
N ILE A 124 1.71 9.51 -10.88
CA ILE A 124 1.96 9.71 -9.44
C ILE A 124 1.79 11.18 -9.06
N THR A 125 2.30 12.09 -9.90
CA THR A 125 2.20 13.54 -9.68
C THR A 125 0.75 13.99 -9.68
N ASP A 126 -0.03 13.56 -10.69
CA ASP A 126 -1.45 13.87 -10.82
C ASP A 126 -2.26 13.36 -9.63
N LEU A 127 -2.13 12.08 -9.32
CA LEU A 127 -2.96 11.42 -8.30
C LEU A 127 -2.51 11.72 -6.87
N GLY A 128 -1.26 12.11 -6.69
CA GLY A 128 -0.69 12.46 -5.38
C GLY A 128 -1.40 13.65 -4.74
N GLN A 129 -1.82 14.63 -5.55
CA GLN A 129 -2.40 15.89 -5.09
C GLN A 129 -3.93 15.82 -4.85
N LEU A 130 -4.58 14.73 -5.26
CA LEU A 130 -6.03 14.59 -5.15
C LEU A 130 -6.50 14.35 -3.71
N THR A 131 -7.72 14.77 -3.39
CA THR A 131 -8.40 14.30 -2.17
C THR A 131 -8.65 12.79 -2.27
N SER A 132 -8.92 12.11 -1.15
CA SER A 132 -9.21 10.66 -1.21
C SER A 132 -10.44 10.34 -2.05
N TYR A 133 -11.44 11.23 -2.05
CA TYR A 133 -12.63 11.07 -2.86
C TYR A 133 -12.32 11.21 -4.35
N ASP A 134 -11.61 12.28 -4.73
CA ASP A 134 -11.25 12.52 -6.14
C ASP A 134 -10.28 11.47 -6.68
N TYR A 135 -9.34 11.02 -5.84
CA TYR A 135 -8.42 9.93 -6.17
C TYR A 135 -9.18 8.65 -6.55
N ASP A 136 -10.20 8.27 -5.78
CA ASP A 136 -10.96 7.06 -6.04
C ASP A 136 -11.77 7.16 -7.34
N ILE A 137 -12.29 8.34 -7.66
CA ILE A 137 -12.97 8.60 -8.95
C ILE A 137 -11.97 8.49 -10.09
N GLU A 138 -10.85 9.22 -10.00
CA GLU A 138 -9.88 9.33 -11.09
C GLU A 138 -9.23 7.98 -11.43
N VAL A 139 -8.91 7.18 -10.42
CA VAL A 139 -8.36 5.83 -10.60
C VAL A 139 -9.33 4.92 -11.37
N VAL A 140 -10.63 5.04 -11.09
CA VAL A 140 -11.68 4.26 -11.77
C VAL A 140 -11.87 4.77 -13.20
N GLU A 141 -11.97 6.09 -13.39
CA GLU A 141 -12.19 6.71 -14.71
C GLU A 141 -11.02 6.45 -15.67
N ARG A 142 -9.78 6.60 -15.19
CA ARG A 142 -8.58 6.31 -15.97
C ARG A 142 -8.31 4.82 -16.15
N LYS A 143 -9.13 3.94 -15.54
CA LYS A 143 -8.94 2.48 -15.51
C LYS A 143 -7.51 2.09 -15.10
N ILE A 144 -6.94 2.84 -14.18
CA ILE A 144 -5.58 2.59 -13.69
C ILE A 144 -5.57 1.27 -12.94
N GLU A 145 -6.59 1.03 -12.12
CA GLU A 145 -6.71 -0.24 -11.42
C GLU A 145 -7.53 -1.26 -12.20
N LYS A 146 -6.97 -2.46 -12.32
CA LYS A 146 -7.72 -3.65 -12.72
C LYS A 146 -8.85 -3.89 -11.73
N ALA A 147 -10.03 -4.19 -12.26
CA ALA A 147 -11.21 -4.46 -11.44
C ALA A 147 -10.93 -5.65 -10.51
N ARG A 148 -10.98 -5.39 -9.20
CA ARG A 148 -10.76 -6.44 -8.20
C ARG A 148 -12.07 -7.18 -7.94
N PRO A 149 -12.03 -8.52 -7.81
CA PRO A 149 -13.17 -9.25 -7.32
C PRO A 149 -13.61 -8.73 -5.96
N LYS A 150 -14.92 -8.55 -5.79
CA LYS A 150 -15.55 -8.08 -4.56
C LYS A 150 -16.27 -9.26 -3.93
N LEU A 151 -16.02 -9.46 -2.64
CA LEU A 151 -16.69 -10.46 -1.83
C LEU A 151 -17.41 -9.76 -0.68
N PHE A 152 -18.72 -9.90 -0.60
CA PHE A 152 -19.50 -9.30 0.49
C PHE A 152 -20.63 -10.21 0.94
N LYS A 153 -20.98 -10.13 2.21
CA LYS A 153 -22.07 -10.91 2.80
C LYS A 153 -23.40 -10.21 2.50
N ASN A 154 -24.28 -10.87 1.77
CA ASN A 154 -25.66 -10.43 1.59
C ASN A 154 -26.36 -10.44 2.97
N LYS A 155 -26.90 -9.30 3.38
CA LYS A 155 -27.53 -9.14 4.70
C LYS A 155 -28.89 -9.82 4.81
N GLU A 156 -29.59 -10.02 3.70
CA GLU A 156 -30.95 -10.57 3.68
C GLU A 156 -30.95 -12.08 3.90
N ASN A 157 -30.05 -12.80 3.23
CA ASN A 157 -29.99 -14.26 3.27
C ASN A 157 -28.73 -14.81 3.94
N GLY A 158 -27.80 -13.95 4.35
CA GLY A 158 -26.55 -14.34 5.00
C GLY A 158 -25.51 -15.00 4.09
N MET A 159 -25.79 -15.14 2.80
CA MET A 159 -24.91 -15.78 1.81
C MET A 159 -23.83 -14.80 1.35
N TRP A 160 -22.67 -15.32 0.95
CA TRP A 160 -21.62 -14.51 0.32
C TRP A 160 -21.93 -14.30 -1.16
N LYS A 161 -21.88 -13.04 -1.61
CA LYS A 161 -21.94 -12.65 -3.02
C LYS A 161 -20.53 -12.32 -3.50
N PHE A 162 -20.16 -12.90 -4.64
CA PHE A 162 -18.90 -12.66 -5.32
C PHE A 162 -19.20 -11.96 -6.65
N GLU A 163 -18.62 -10.78 -6.85
CA GLU A 163 -18.71 -10.00 -8.09
C GLU A 163 -17.30 -9.84 -8.65
N PHE A 164 -17.12 -10.03 -9.95
CA PHE A 164 -15.80 -9.93 -10.56
C PHE A 164 -15.91 -9.49 -12.02
N ASP A 165 -14.78 -9.01 -12.53
CA ASP A 165 -14.57 -8.75 -13.95
C ASP A 165 -13.97 -10.03 -14.59
N PRO A 166 -14.61 -10.62 -15.62
CA PRO A 166 -14.10 -11.78 -16.34
C PRO A 166 -12.63 -11.64 -16.76
N ASP A 167 -12.23 -10.45 -17.20
CA ASP A 167 -10.88 -10.20 -17.72
C ASP A 167 -9.82 -10.20 -16.60
N CYS A 168 -10.24 -10.20 -15.33
CA CYS A 168 -9.36 -10.14 -14.16
C CYS A 168 -9.37 -11.43 -13.32
N VAL A 169 -10.11 -12.47 -13.73
CA VAL A 169 -10.20 -13.75 -12.98
C VAL A 169 -9.84 -14.91 -13.91
N GLU A 170 -8.81 -15.66 -13.57
CA GLU A 170 -8.39 -16.84 -14.35
C GLU A 170 -9.37 -18.02 -14.15
N SER A 171 -9.64 -18.39 -12.90
CA SER A 171 -10.59 -19.45 -12.57
C SER A 171 -11.18 -19.28 -11.16
N ILE A 172 -12.33 -19.92 -10.94
CA ILE A 172 -12.97 -20.06 -9.62
C ILE A 172 -13.14 -21.54 -9.36
N THR A 173 -12.56 -22.05 -8.28
CA THR A 173 -12.59 -23.47 -7.94
C THR A 173 -13.25 -23.70 -6.59
N ASN A 174 -14.16 -24.67 -6.52
CA ASN A 174 -14.68 -25.17 -5.26
C ASN A 174 -13.60 -25.98 -4.55
N THR A 175 -13.02 -25.43 -3.49
CA THR A 175 -11.91 -26.09 -2.77
C THR A 175 -12.30 -27.40 -2.09
N LYS A 176 -13.59 -27.69 -1.90
CA LYS A 176 -14.06 -28.95 -1.30
C LYS A 176 -14.22 -30.07 -2.33
N THR A 177 -14.74 -29.75 -3.51
CA THR A 177 -15.01 -30.75 -4.56
C THR A 177 -13.90 -30.80 -5.62
N GLY A 178 -13.04 -29.78 -5.67
CA GLY A 178 -12.08 -29.58 -6.76
C GLY A 178 -12.71 -29.12 -8.07
N GLU A 179 -14.02 -28.89 -8.10
CA GLU A 179 -14.77 -28.52 -9.30
C GLU A 179 -14.48 -27.06 -9.70
N ILE A 180 -14.22 -26.84 -10.98
CA ILE A 180 -14.04 -25.50 -11.52
C ILE A 180 -15.41 -24.92 -11.87
N ILE A 181 -15.78 -23.86 -11.16
CA ILE A 181 -17.06 -23.13 -11.29
C ILE A 181 -17.00 -22.12 -12.44
N TYR A 182 -15.81 -21.57 -12.70
CA TYR A 182 -15.57 -20.58 -13.74
C TYR A 182 -14.14 -20.70 -14.26
N VAL A 183 -13.95 -20.55 -15.56
CA VAL A 183 -12.64 -20.37 -16.23
C VAL A 183 -12.80 -19.25 -17.23
N ASN A 184 -11.87 -18.29 -17.23
CA ASN A 184 -11.84 -17.29 -18.27
C ASN A 184 -11.36 -17.93 -19.59
N GLN A 185 -12.24 -17.92 -20.60
CA GLN A 185 -11.91 -18.33 -21.95
C GLN A 185 -11.28 -17.13 -22.68
N THR A 186 -10.03 -16.83 -22.38
CA THR A 186 -9.32 -15.81 -23.17
C THR A 186 -9.24 -16.32 -24.61
N PRO A 187 -9.66 -15.56 -25.64
CA PRO A 187 -9.51 -15.99 -27.02
C PRO A 187 -8.01 -16.19 -27.29
N THR A 188 -7.60 -17.42 -27.57
CA THR A 188 -6.29 -17.65 -28.19
C THR A 188 -6.27 -16.87 -29.49
N GLU A 189 -5.43 -15.83 -29.56
CA GLU A 189 -5.17 -15.10 -30.79
C GLU A 189 -4.75 -16.11 -31.86
N SER A 190 -5.61 -16.24 -32.87
CA SER A 190 -5.46 -17.09 -34.05
C SER A 190 -4.85 -16.33 -35.21
#